data_AF-Q0UAG8-F1
#
_entry.id   AF-Q0UAG8-F1
#
_cell.length_a   1.000
_cell.length_b   1.000
_cell.length_c   1.000
_cell.angle_alpha   90.00
_cell.angle_beta   90.00
_cell.angle_gamma   90.00
#
_symmetry.space_group_name_H-M   'P 1'
#
loop_
_entity.id
_entity.type
_entity.pdbx_description
1 polymer ?
#
loop_
_entity_poly.entity_id
_entity_poly.type
_entity_poly.pdbx_seq_one_letter_code
_entity_poly.pdbx_strand_id
1 'polypeptide(L)'
;MAENLSPIGIANVRILPINMSRSTEANMHCSCPTRVSQVAGESGLGKTTFINTLFSTTIKNYADHKRRHHKQMDKTVEIEITKAELEEKFFKVRLTVIDTPGFGDYVNNRDSWQPIIEFLDDQHESYMLQEQQPRRTDKIDLRVHACLYFIRPTGHTLKPLDIEVMKKLCTRVNLIPVVAKADTLSPADLFKFKQR
;
A
#
# COMPACT_ATOMS: atom_id res chain seq x y z
N MET A 1 -43.11 24.63 -30.58
CA MET A 1 -41.91 23.89 -31.06
C MET A 1 -40.89 24.00 -29.96
N ALA A 2 -40.33 22.98 -29.32
CA ALA A 2 -40.57 21.54 -29.17
C ALA A 2 -39.60 21.15 -28.04
N GLU A 3 -40.02 20.41 -27.01
CA GLU A 3 -39.13 19.71 -26.06
C GLU A 3 -40.01 18.80 -25.19
N ASN A 4 -40.18 17.52 -25.53
CA ASN A 4 -39.35 16.35 -25.21
C ASN A 4 -39.19 16.03 -23.71
N LEU A 5 -40.08 15.13 -23.26
CA LEU A 5 -39.82 13.88 -22.53
C LEU A 5 -38.62 13.84 -21.54
N SER A 6 -38.96 13.72 -20.26
CA SER A 6 -38.14 13.14 -19.18
C SER A 6 -37.73 11.68 -19.48
N PRO A 7 -36.71 11.07 -18.84
CA PRO A 7 -36.89 10.56 -17.46
C PRO A 7 -35.59 10.44 -16.62
N ILE A 8 -35.74 9.80 -15.45
CA ILE A 8 -34.74 9.33 -14.47
C ILE A 8 -34.52 10.37 -13.36
N GLY A 9 -34.78 10.12 -12.08
CA GLY A 9 -34.93 8.86 -11.36
C GLY A 9 -34.21 8.99 -10.03
N ILE A 10 -34.96 9.36 -9.00
CA ILE A 10 -34.86 8.97 -7.57
C ILE A 10 -33.44 8.76 -7.00
N ALA A 11 -32.99 9.68 -6.14
CA ALA A 11 -32.88 9.44 -4.69
C ALA A 11 -31.91 10.46 -4.05
N ASN A 12 -32.48 11.31 -3.21
CA ASN A 12 -31.80 12.25 -2.32
C ASN A 12 -30.71 11.57 -1.45
N VAL A 13 -29.53 12.18 -1.39
CA VAL A 13 -28.79 12.31 -0.12
C VAL A 13 -28.35 13.77 0.00
N ARG A 14 -29.01 14.50 0.89
CA ARG A 14 -28.67 15.87 1.30
C ARG A 14 -27.24 15.92 1.84
N ILE A 15 -26.41 16.79 1.28
CA ILE A 15 -25.19 17.27 1.94
C ILE A 15 -25.42 18.75 2.25
N LEU A 16 -25.44 19.09 3.54
CA LEU A 16 -25.49 20.47 4.03
C LEU A 16 -24.19 21.21 3.66
N PRO A 17 -24.23 22.53 3.40
CA PRO A 17 -23.05 23.28 2.99
C PRO A 17 -22.20 23.61 4.21
N ILE A 18 -20.92 23.26 4.18
CA ILE A 18 -19.93 23.86 5.08
C ILE A 18 -19.17 24.90 4.25
N ASN A 19 -19.49 26.15 4.52
CA ASN A 19 -18.79 27.34 4.04
C ASN A 19 -17.28 27.20 4.30
N MET A 20 -16.48 27.28 3.24
CA MET A 20 -15.06 27.58 3.37
C MET A 20 -14.65 28.61 2.32
N SER A 21 -15.04 29.86 2.59
CA SER A 21 -14.43 31.03 1.98
C SER A 21 -13.04 31.23 2.58
N ARG A 22 -12.00 30.91 1.80
CA ARG A 22 -10.74 31.66 1.78
C ARG A 22 -9.99 31.34 0.49
N SER A 23 -10.21 32.22 -0.47
CA SER A 23 -9.32 32.51 -1.58
C SER A 23 -7.92 32.85 -1.06
N THR A 24 -6.90 32.24 -1.67
CA THR A 24 -5.61 32.86 -1.97
C THR A 24 -4.88 31.95 -2.95
N GLU A 25 -4.68 32.44 -4.16
CA GLU A 25 -3.69 31.93 -5.11
C GLU A 25 -2.33 31.85 -4.42
N ALA A 26 -1.86 30.64 -4.15
CA ALA A 26 -0.51 30.38 -3.73
C ALA A 26 0.16 29.55 -4.83
N ASN A 27 0.97 30.22 -5.63
CA ASN A 27 2.08 29.71 -6.43
C ASN A 27 2.32 28.19 -6.23
N MET A 28 1.70 27.36 -7.07
CA MET A 28 1.62 25.92 -6.86
C MET A 28 2.92 25.26 -7.35
N HIS A 29 4.02 25.49 -6.62
CA HIS A 29 5.03 24.45 -6.47
C HIS A 29 4.31 23.26 -5.87
N CYS A 30 3.78 22.40 -6.74
CA CYS A 30 3.14 21.15 -6.37
C CYS A 30 4.22 20.29 -5.71
N SER A 31 4.41 20.43 -4.40
CA SER A 31 5.01 19.38 -3.60
C SER A 31 3.97 18.26 -3.57
N CYS A 32 3.95 17.45 -4.63
CA CYS A 32 3.13 16.25 -4.68
C CYS A 32 3.48 15.43 -3.44
N PRO A 33 2.57 15.25 -2.47
CA PRO A 33 2.92 14.55 -1.25
C PRO A 33 3.32 13.13 -1.63
N THR A 34 4.58 12.80 -1.37
CA THR A 34 5.12 11.48 -1.66
C THR A 34 4.75 10.58 -0.50
N ARG A 35 3.84 9.62 -0.74
CA ARG A 35 3.50 8.61 0.25
C ARG A 35 4.25 7.34 -0.08
N VAL A 36 4.96 6.80 0.89
CA VAL A 36 5.72 5.56 0.74
C VAL A 36 5.03 4.48 1.57
N SER A 37 4.62 3.42 0.91
CA SER A 37 3.98 2.26 1.55
C SER A 37 4.78 1.01 1.24
N GLN A 38 5.08 0.22 2.26
CA GLN A 38 5.76 -1.06 2.11
C GLN A 38 4.76 -2.20 2.20
N VAL A 39 4.97 -3.24 1.41
CA VAL A 39 4.12 -4.43 1.40
C VAL A 39 4.95 -5.62 1.86
N ALA A 40 4.65 -6.16 3.05
CA ALA A 40 5.35 -7.28 3.66
C ALA A 40 4.41 -8.47 3.90
N GLY A 41 4.95 -9.68 3.93
CA GLY A 41 4.18 -10.88 4.24
C GLY A 41 4.78 -12.15 3.65
N GLU A 42 4.19 -13.29 3.99
CA GLU A 42 4.65 -14.60 3.51
C GLU A 42 4.63 -14.69 1.98
N SER A 43 5.48 -15.55 1.42
CA SER A 43 5.43 -15.93 0.01
C SER A 43 4.06 -16.53 -0.37
N GLY A 44 3.61 -16.27 -1.60
CA GLY A 44 2.35 -16.83 -2.12
C GLY A 44 1.05 -16.18 -1.60
N LEU A 45 1.12 -15.09 -0.84
CA LEU A 45 -0.07 -14.35 -0.35
C LEU A 45 -0.66 -13.35 -1.36
N GLY A 46 0.00 -13.17 -2.52
CA GLY A 46 -0.49 -12.28 -3.57
C GLY A 46 -0.08 -10.81 -3.44
N LYS A 47 1.01 -10.51 -2.71
CA LYS A 47 1.57 -9.15 -2.53
C LYS A 47 1.75 -8.41 -3.86
N THR A 48 2.52 -8.97 -4.79
CA THR A 48 2.75 -8.38 -6.13
C THR A 48 1.45 -8.28 -6.94
N THR A 49 0.50 -9.21 -6.75
CA THR A 49 -0.82 -9.13 -7.40
C THR A 49 -1.66 -7.97 -6.84
N PHE A 50 -1.57 -7.71 -5.53
CA PHE A 50 -2.21 -6.57 -4.88
C PHE A 50 -1.64 -5.25 -5.39
N ILE A 51 -0.31 -5.15 -5.47
CA ILE A 51 0.40 -3.98 -6.02
C ILE A 51 -0.04 -3.72 -7.47
N ASN A 52 0.00 -4.75 -8.32
CA ASN A 52 -0.44 -4.65 -9.71
C ASN A 52 -1.91 -4.24 -9.83
N THR A 53 -2.78 -4.74 -8.94
CA THR A 53 -4.21 -4.38 -8.93
C THR A 53 -4.39 -2.93 -8.54
N LEU A 54 -3.73 -2.47 -7.48
CA LEU A 54 -3.79 -1.09 -7.00
C LEU A 54 -3.36 -0.11 -8.09
N PHE A 55 -2.28 -0.40 -8.81
CA PHE A 55 -1.81 0.44 -9.92
C PHE A 55 -2.68 0.35 -11.17
N SER A 56 -3.23 -0.83 -11.49
CA SER A 56 -4.10 -0.99 -12.66
C SER A 56 -5.43 -0.25 -12.48
N THR A 57 -6.00 -0.25 -11.27
CA THR A 57 -7.23 0.49 -10.97
C THR A 57 -7.05 2.00 -11.06
N THR A 58 -5.83 2.51 -10.86
CA THR A 58 -5.56 3.95 -10.78
C THR A 58 -4.97 4.54 -12.06
N ILE A 59 -4.30 3.75 -12.91
CA ILE A 59 -3.54 4.27 -14.06
C ILE A 59 -4.27 4.09 -15.41
N LYS A 60 -5.12 3.06 -15.62
CA LYS A 60 -5.81 2.86 -16.92
C LYS A 60 -7.18 2.18 -16.82
N ASN A 61 -8.16 2.73 -17.55
CA ASN A 61 -9.29 1.98 -18.08
C ASN A 61 -8.77 0.76 -18.83
N TYR A 62 -9.12 -0.42 -18.31
CA TYR A 62 -9.19 -1.73 -18.98
C TYR A 62 -8.30 -1.91 -20.23
N ALA A 63 -7.03 -2.27 -20.04
CA ALA A 63 -6.21 -2.80 -21.12
C ALA A 63 -5.56 -4.13 -20.69
N ASP A 64 -6.05 -5.19 -21.32
CA ASP A 64 -5.44 -6.51 -21.55
C ASP A 64 -5.06 -7.38 -20.35
N HIS A 65 -6.02 -8.21 -19.94
CA HIS A 65 -5.88 -9.31 -18.98
C HIS A 65 -4.91 -10.44 -19.40
N LYS A 66 -4.49 -10.52 -20.66
CA LYS A 66 -3.74 -11.69 -21.18
C LYS A 66 -2.23 -11.68 -20.88
N ARG A 67 -1.61 -10.52 -20.65
CA ARG A 67 -0.16 -10.43 -20.32
C ARG A 67 0.15 -10.57 -18.83
N ARG A 68 -0.88 -10.56 -17.95
CA ARG A 68 -0.70 -10.62 -16.49
C ARG A 68 -0.25 -11.99 -15.97
N HIS A 69 -0.66 -13.09 -16.61
CA HIS A 69 -0.36 -14.43 -16.12
C HIS A 69 1.09 -14.87 -16.34
N HIS A 70 1.76 -14.35 -17.38
CA HIS A 70 3.07 -14.87 -17.78
C HIS A 70 4.25 -14.35 -16.94
N LYS A 71 4.08 -13.21 -16.24
CA LYS A 71 5.08 -12.62 -15.33
C LYS A 71 4.82 -12.98 -13.85
N GLN A 72 3.73 -13.70 -13.56
CA GLN A 72 3.24 -13.93 -12.19
C GLN A 72 4.00 -15.03 -11.43
N MET A 73 4.97 -15.68 -12.05
CA MET A 73 5.59 -16.91 -11.53
C MET A 73 7.01 -16.72 -10.97
N ASP A 74 7.66 -15.58 -11.21
CA ASP A 74 8.98 -15.34 -10.65
C ASP A 74 8.85 -14.87 -9.20
N LYS A 75 9.44 -15.64 -8.29
CA LYS A 75 9.50 -15.27 -6.88
C LYS A 75 10.32 -14.00 -6.74
N THR A 76 9.80 -13.02 -6.01
CA THR A 76 10.55 -11.81 -5.66
C THR A 76 11.71 -12.20 -4.74
N VAL A 77 12.94 -12.21 -5.25
CA VAL A 77 14.16 -12.55 -4.48
C VAL A 77 14.75 -11.32 -3.80
N GLU A 78 14.50 -10.12 -4.35
CA GLU A 78 15.07 -8.85 -3.90
C GLU A 78 13.96 -7.82 -3.61
N ILE A 79 14.30 -6.76 -2.86
CA ILE A 79 13.35 -5.68 -2.56
C ILE A 79 13.21 -4.80 -3.80
N GLU A 80 11.99 -4.70 -4.36
CA GLU A 80 11.70 -3.91 -5.57
C GLU A 80 10.93 -2.63 -5.19
N ILE A 81 11.41 -1.47 -5.65
CA ILE A 81 10.76 -0.18 -5.41
C ILE A 81 10.02 0.26 -6.67
N THR A 82 8.69 0.25 -6.62
CA THR A 82 7.84 0.75 -7.69
C THR A 82 7.34 2.16 -7.36
N LYS A 83 7.65 3.14 -8.20
CA LYS A 83 7.14 4.51 -8.08
C LYS A 83 6.00 4.73 -9.06
N ALA A 84 4.90 5.29 -8.59
CA ALA A 84 3.74 5.63 -9.39
C ALA A 84 3.28 7.06 -9.09
N GLU A 85 2.82 7.75 -10.12
CA GLU A 85 2.09 9.00 -9.97
C GLU A 85 0.61 8.69 -10.18
N LEU A 86 -0.21 9.00 -9.19
CA LEU A 86 -1.65 8.85 -9.21
C LEU A 86 -2.28 10.23 -9.33
N GLU A 87 -3.29 10.34 -10.19
CA GLU A 87 -4.09 11.56 -10.34
C GLU A 87 -5.54 11.23 -10.04
N GLU A 88 -6.06 11.74 -8.91
CA GLU A 88 -7.46 11.56 -8.53
C GLU A 88 -8.12 12.92 -8.35
N LYS A 89 -9.16 13.21 -9.15
CA LYS A 89 -10.00 14.42 -9.05
C LYS A 89 -9.18 15.72 -8.86
N PHE A 90 -8.17 15.94 -9.72
CA PHE A 90 -7.24 17.09 -9.72
C PHE A 90 -6.16 17.11 -8.63
N PHE A 91 -6.02 16.04 -7.84
CA PHE A 91 -4.93 15.88 -6.87
C PHE A 91 -3.89 14.89 -7.39
N LYS A 92 -2.65 15.36 -7.61
CA LYS A 92 -1.52 14.51 -8.02
C LYS A 92 -0.76 14.01 -6.80
N VAL A 93 -0.72 12.69 -6.63
CA VAL A 93 -0.02 12.00 -5.53
C VAL A 93 1.10 11.17 -6.10
N ARG A 94 2.28 11.23 -5.47
CA ARG A 94 3.37 10.31 -5.76
C ARG A 94 3.29 9.16 -4.75
N LEU A 95 2.99 7.97 -5.22
CA LEU A 95 2.98 6.76 -4.40
C LEU A 95 4.24 5.95 -4.71
N THR A 96 5.03 5.68 -3.68
CA THR A 96 6.13 4.72 -3.77
C THR A 96 5.72 3.46 -3.04
N VAL A 97 5.69 2.34 -3.75
CA VAL A 97 5.38 1.03 -3.18
C VAL A 97 6.65 0.19 -3.18
N ILE A 98 7.00 -0.33 -2.01
CA ILE A 98 8.14 -1.22 -1.83
C ILE A 98 7.60 -2.64 -1.73
N ASP A 99 7.88 -3.46 -2.74
CA ASP A 99 7.64 -4.91 -2.69
C ASP A 99 8.82 -5.58 -1.98
N THR A 100 8.49 -6.49 -1.09
CA THR A 100 9.42 -7.11 -0.17
C THR A 100 9.41 -8.61 -0.43
N PRO A 101 10.58 -9.28 -0.52
CA PRO A 101 10.62 -10.70 -0.80
C PRO A 101 9.79 -11.49 0.20
N GLY A 102 9.12 -12.54 -0.27
CA GLY A 102 8.31 -13.39 0.59
C GLY A 102 9.17 -14.19 1.56
N PHE A 103 8.96 -14.03 2.86
CA PHE A 103 9.52 -14.93 3.87
C PHE A 103 8.65 -16.19 4.00
N GLY A 104 9.18 -17.26 4.62
CA GLY A 104 8.41 -18.48 4.92
C GLY A 104 8.61 -19.66 3.96
N ASP A 105 9.34 -19.49 2.86
CA ASP A 105 9.61 -20.56 1.87
C ASP A 105 10.82 -21.43 2.23
N TYR A 106 11.71 -20.95 3.12
CA TYR A 106 12.92 -21.67 3.50
C TYR A 106 12.65 -22.60 4.70
N VAL A 107 13.47 -23.65 4.84
CA VAL A 107 13.38 -24.58 5.99
C VAL A 107 13.73 -23.86 7.30
N ASN A 108 14.62 -22.87 7.25
CA ASN A 108 14.97 -22.02 8.38
C ASN A 108 14.53 -20.57 8.11
N ASN A 109 13.46 -20.12 8.77
CA ASN A 109 12.89 -18.78 8.60
C ASN A 109 13.12 -17.85 9.81
N ARG A 110 14.09 -18.18 10.67
CA ARG A 110 14.31 -17.45 11.94
C ARG A 110 14.86 -16.02 11.77
N ASP A 111 15.34 -15.66 10.58
CA ASP A 111 15.96 -14.34 10.34
C ASP A 111 15.44 -13.67 9.06
N SER A 112 14.35 -14.19 8.48
CA SER A 112 13.85 -13.72 7.17
C SER A 112 13.33 -12.28 7.18
N TRP A 113 13.15 -11.66 8.35
CA TRP A 113 12.73 -10.27 8.50
C TRP A 113 13.89 -9.28 8.69
N GLN A 114 15.11 -9.76 8.93
CA GLN A 114 16.30 -8.91 9.06
C GLN A 114 16.48 -7.94 7.88
N PRO A 115 16.45 -8.38 6.60
CA PRO A 115 16.65 -7.47 5.47
C PRO A 115 15.54 -6.41 5.35
N ILE A 116 14.34 -6.71 5.84
CA ILE A 116 13.21 -5.76 5.86
C ILE A 116 13.48 -4.64 6.87
N ILE A 117 13.98 -5.01 8.05
CA ILE A 117 14.31 -4.06 9.12
C ILE A 117 15.52 -3.22 8.75
N GLU A 118 16.56 -3.84 8.19
CA GLU A 118 17.77 -3.16 7.71
C GLU A 118 17.41 -2.13 6.64
N PHE A 119 16.60 -2.51 5.64
CA PHE A 119 16.10 -1.58 4.64
C PHE A 119 15.36 -0.38 5.26
N LEU A 120 14.52 -0.62 6.28
CA LEU A 120 13.80 0.45 6.98
C LEU A 120 14.77 1.38 7.72
N ASP A 121 15.79 0.84 8.38
CA ASP A 121 16.81 1.62 9.09
C ASP A 121 17.62 2.47 8.13
N ASP A 122 18.05 1.90 7.00
CA ASP A 122 18.77 2.62 5.95
C ASP A 122 17.96 3.81 5.41
N GLN A 123 16.64 3.66 5.24
CA GLN A 123 15.79 4.78 4.82
C GLN A 123 15.70 5.89 5.88
N HIS A 124 15.67 5.52 7.16
CA HIS A 124 15.65 6.50 8.26
C HIS A 124 17.00 7.21 8.40
N GLU A 125 18.11 6.48 8.31
CA GLU A 125 19.47 7.02 8.38
C GLU A 125 19.74 7.95 7.20
N SER A 126 19.39 7.54 5.98
CA SER A 126 19.52 8.36 4.77
C SER A 126 18.78 9.69 4.91
N TYR A 127 17.57 9.68 5.47
CA TYR A 127 16.83 10.92 5.76
C TYR A 127 17.56 11.77 6.81
N MET A 128 18.01 11.18 7.91
CA MET A 128 18.74 11.88 8.97
C MET A 128 20.02 12.54 8.45
N LEU A 129 20.79 11.84 7.60
CA LEU A 129 22.00 12.37 6.98
C LEU A 129 21.68 13.58 6.09
N GLN A 130 20.58 13.55 5.31
CA GLN A 130 20.13 14.69 4.52
C GLN A 130 19.73 15.89 5.39
N GLU A 131 19.21 15.66 6.61
CA GLU A 131 18.87 16.76 7.53
C GLU A 131 20.09 17.44 8.14
N GLN A 132 21.17 16.69 8.35
CA GLN A 132 22.44 17.18 8.91
C GLN A 132 23.24 18.00 7.90
N GLN A 133 22.99 17.87 6.60
CA GLN A 133 23.72 18.61 5.58
C GLN A 133 23.49 20.14 5.66
N PRO A 134 24.53 20.97 5.41
CA PRO A 134 24.41 22.44 5.44
C PRO A 134 23.50 23.00 4.34
N ARG A 135 23.43 22.34 3.17
CA ARG A 135 22.48 22.64 2.10
C ARG A 135 21.27 21.73 2.21
N ARG A 136 20.08 22.32 2.38
CA ARG A 136 18.83 21.61 2.71
C ARG A 136 17.72 21.76 1.66
N THR A 137 18.05 22.27 0.48
CA THR A 137 17.03 22.73 -0.49
C THR A 137 16.27 21.60 -1.20
N ASP A 138 16.86 20.40 -1.33
CA ASP A 138 16.24 19.27 -2.05
C ASP A 138 16.23 17.98 -1.20
N LYS A 139 15.49 17.99 -0.09
CA LYS A 139 15.30 16.77 0.74
C LYS A 139 14.35 15.81 0.03
N ILE A 140 14.74 14.54 -0.09
CA ILE A 140 13.91 13.48 -0.65
C ILE A 140 13.46 12.58 0.51
N ASP A 141 12.16 12.61 0.84
CA ASP A 141 11.59 11.74 1.87
C ASP A 141 11.21 10.38 1.27
N LEU A 142 12.01 9.36 1.58
CA LEU A 142 11.75 7.96 1.23
C LEU A 142 11.29 7.14 2.44
N ARG A 143 11.01 7.77 3.59
CA ARG A 143 10.63 7.04 4.80
C ARG A 143 9.31 6.32 4.58
N VAL A 144 9.26 5.06 5.01
CA VAL A 144 8.06 4.24 4.92
C VAL A 144 7.01 4.76 5.90
N HIS A 145 5.87 5.21 5.37
CA HIS A 145 4.79 5.79 6.18
C HIS A 145 3.90 4.72 6.81
N ALA A 146 3.68 3.63 6.08
CA ALA A 146 2.90 2.49 6.51
C ALA A 146 3.41 1.19 5.88
N CYS A 147 3.36 0.11 6.64
CA CYS A 147 3.66 -1.24 6.19
C CYS A 147 2.38 -2.08 6.20
N LEU A 148 1.95 -2.54 5.02
CA LEU A 148 0.85 -3.48 4.88
C LEU A 148 1.41 -4.89 5.10
N TYR A 149 0.97 -5.52 6.18
CA TYR A 149 1.41 -6.87 6.54
C TYR A 149 0.35 -7.91 6.16
N PHE A 150 0.67 -8.72 5.16
CA PHE A 150 -0.23 -9.76 4.66
C PHE A 150 -0.15 -11.00 5.56
N ILE A 151 -1.26 -11.31 6.21
CA ILE A 151 -1.45 -12.48 7.06
C ILE A 151 -2.08 -13.59 6.21
N ARG A 152 -1.54 -14.80 6.32
CA ARG A 152 -2.17 -15.97 5.69
C ARG A 152 -3.54 -16.23 6.33
N PRO A 153 -4.61 -16.44 5.54
CA PRO A 153 -5.93 -16.78 6.05
C PRO A 153 -5.96 -18.23 6.56
N THR A 154 -5.27 -18.51 7.65
CA THR A 154 -5.41 -19.77 8.36
C THR A 154 -6.65 -19.66 9.24
N GLY A 155 -7.61 -20.60 9.15
CA GLY A 155 -8.80 -20.62 10.02
C GLY A 155 -8.51 -20.88 11.52
N HIS A 156 -7.26 -20.71 11.95
CA HIS A 156 -6.73 -20.93 13.28
C HIS A 156 -6.06 -19.64 13.79
N THR A 157 -5.16 -19.75 14.76
CA THR A 157 -4.40 -18.62 15.31
C THR A 157 -3.29 -18.15 14.36
N LEU A 158 -2.77 -16.94 14.63
CA LEU A 158 -1.58 -16.41 13.96
C LEU A 158 -0.38 -17.34 14.14
N LYS A 159 0.47 -17.42 13.10
CA LYS A 159 1.72 -18.17 13.19
C LYS A 159 2.65 -17.47 14.20
N PRO A 160 3.42 -18.22 15.01
CA PRO A 160 4.38 -17.63 15.94
C PRO A 160 5.44 -16.78 15.22
N LEU A 161 5.82 -17.17 14.01
CA LEU A 161 6.70 -16.39 13.13
C LEU A 161 6.12 -15.00 12.83
N ASP A 162 4.84 -14.93 12.46
CA ASP A 162 4.18 -13.66 12.13
C ASP A 162 4.11 -12.75 13.36
N ILE A 163 3.85 -13.32 14.54
CA ILE A 163 3.82 -12.58 15.81
C ILE A 163 5.19 -11.95 16.10
N GLU A 164 6.28 -12.70 15.89
CA GLU A 164 7.64 -12.19 16.11
C GLU A 164 7.99 -11.06 15.13
N VAL A 165 7.71 -11.26 13.84
CA VAL A 165 7.93 -10.25 12.79
C VAL A 165 7.13 -8.98 13.05
N MET A 166 5.84 -9.11 13.38
CA MET A 166 4.97 -7.97 13.68
C MET A 166 5.46 -7.18 14.90
N LYS A 167 5.91 -7.86 15.96
CA LYS A 167 6.48 -7.19 17.15
C LYS A 167 7.71 -6.36 16.81
N LYS A 168 8.59 -6.86 15.94
CA LYS A 168 9.80 -6.15 15.51
C LYS A 168 9.45 -4.97 14.61
N LEU A 169 8.62 -5.17 13.58
CA LEU A 169 8.26 -4.13 12.60
C LEU A 169 7.45 -2.98 13.23
N CYS A 170 6.57 -3.27 14.19
CA CYS A 170 5.74 -2.27 14.86
C CYS A 170 6.56 -1.17 15.58
N THR A 171 7.82 -1.44 15.93
CA THR A 171 8.70 -0.45 16.57
C THR A 171 9.23 0.63 15.62
N ARG A 172 9.20 0.37 14.30
CA ARG A 172 9.84 1.22 13.28
C ARG A 172 8.85 1.83 12.29
N VAL A 173 7.75 1.13 12.01
CA VAL A 173 6.76 1.54 11.01
C VAL A 173 5.35 1.25 11.47
N ASN A 174 4.40 2.08 11.04
CA ASN A 174 2.97 1.84 11.27
C ASN A 174 2.53 0.58 10.50
N LEU A 175 2.31 -0.51 11.23
CA LEU A 175 1.93 -1.79 10.66
C LEU A 175 0.41 -1.92 10.56
N ILE A 176 -0.07 -2.25 9.36
CA ILE A 176 -1.48 -2.47 9.05
C ILE A 176 -1.65 -3.95 8.67
N PRO A 177 -2.23 -4.79 9.54
CA PRO A 177 -2.47 -6.18 9.22
C PRO A 177 -3.60 -6.32 8.19
N VAL A 178 -3.34 -7.05 7.11
CA VAL A 178 -4.28 -7.34 6.03
C VAL A 178 -4.43 -8.85 5.90
N VAL A 179 -5.66 -9.35 5.91
CA VAL A 179 -5.92 -10.77 5.65
C VAL A 179 -5.79 -11.01 4.15
N ALA A 180 -4.80 -11.79 3.74
CA ALA A 180 -4.61 -12.18 2.35
C ALA A 180 -5.70 -13.17 1.92
N LYS A 181 -5.98 -13.23 0.60
CA LYS A 181 -6.87 -14.23 -0.01
C LYS A 181 -8.16 -14.50 0.79
N ALA A 182 -8.86 -13.42 1.18
CA ALA A 182 -10.04 -13.49 2.04
C ALA A 182 -11.21 -14.28 1.39
N ASP A 183 -11.16 -14.49 0.07
CA ASP A 183 -12.04 -15.37 -0.69
C ASP A 183 -11.99 -16.85 -0.27
N THR A 184 -10.90 -17.27 0.39
CA THR A 184 -10.73 -18.64 0.87
C THR A 184 -11.46 -18.95 2.17
N LEU A 185 -11.93 -17.93 2.90
CA LEU A 185 -12.62 -18.09 4.19
C LEU A 185 -14.10 -17.77 4.06
N SER A 186 -14.93 -18.53 4.78
CA SER A 186 -16.34 -18.18 4.94
C SER A 186 -16.47 -16.87 5.73
N PRO A 187 -17.52 -16.07 5.50
CA PRO A 187 -17.72 -14.81 6.22
C PRO A 187 -17.85 -15.02 7.74
N ALA A 188 -18.38 -16.17 8.18
CA ALA A 188 -18.47 -16.53 9.59
C ALA A 188 -17.09 -16.83 10.20
N ASP A 189 -16.22 -17.51 9.46
CA ASP A 189 -14.87 -17.84 9.93
C ASP A 189 -13.95 -16.62 9.89
N LEU A 190 -14.14 -15.72 8.92
CA LEU A 190 -13.44 -14.42 8.88
C LEU A 190 -13.74 -13.59 10.13
N PHE A 191 -15.00 -13.55 10.57
CA PHE A 191 -15.38 -12.82 11.77
C PHE A 191 -14.75 -13.43 13.03
N LYS A 192 -14.76 -14.76 13.15
CA LYS A 192 -14.08 -15.47 14.25
C LYS A 192 -12.57 -15.25 14.24
N PHE A 193 -11.96 -15.24 13.05
CA PHE A 193 -10.53 -15.00 12.89
C PHE A 193 -10.14 -13.57 13.28
N LYS A 194 -10.99 -12.57 13.00
CA LYS A 194 -10.76 -11.18 13.40
C LYS A 194 -10.94 -10.92 14.91
N GLN A 195 -11.77 -11.71 15.58
CA GLN A 195 -12.00 -11.57 17.02
C GLN A 195 -10.92 -12.23 17.89
N ARG A 196 -10.18 -13.18 17.35
CA ARG A 196 -9.15 -13.96 18.05
C ARG A 196 -7.77 -13.35 17.84
#